data_AF-A0A0S8JRM5-F1
#
_entry.id   AF-A0A0S8JRM5-F1
#
_cell.length_a   1.000
_cell.length_b   1.000
_cell.length_c   1.000
_cell.angle_alpha   90.00
_cell.angle_beta   90.00
_cell.angle_gamma   90.00
#
_symmetry.space_group_name_H-M   'P 1'
#
loop_
_entity.id
_entity.type
_entity.pdbx_description
1 polymer ?
#
loop_
_entity_poly.entity_id
_entity_poly.type
_entity_poly.pdbx_seq_one_letter_code
_entity_poly.pdbx_strand_id
1 'polypeptide(L)'
;LDVYFLSPSALDFRQSDKFPVAPEERYEGAPDQWHFKGSTVADSDEMRFLVLMVPLHPEKDADALPEVKRLDYGNVKGFQVGEEKVLAWWGTGEIGDFSAAGSEKNAKMIIEYSEKGEIRKRIVH
;
A
#
# COMPACT_ATOMS: atom_id res chain seq x y z
N LEU A 1 -12.80 -2.06 -5.15
CA LEU A 1 -11.35 -1.87 -4.99
C LEU A 1 -11.10 -1.94 -3.51
N ASP A 2 -10.28 -2.88 -3.07
CA ASP A 2 -9.88 -2.95 -1.68
C ASP A 2 -8.52 -2.29 -1.51
N VAL A 3 -8.40 -1.47 -0.47
CA VAL A 3 -7.17 -0.72 -0.18
C VAL A 3 -6.75 -0.99 1.26
N TYR A 4 -5.54 -1.51 1.41
CA TYR A 4 -4.96 -1.84 2.70
C TYR A 4 -3.81 -0.88 3.00
N PHE A 5 -3.82 -0.31 4.20
CA PHE A 5 -2.79 0.63 4.65
C PHE A 5 -1.99 0.05 5.81
N LEU A 6 -0.67 0.17 5.74
CA LEU A 6 0.22 0.16 6.89
C LEU A 6 0.78 1.56 7.10
N SER A 7 0.74 2.00 8.35
CA SER A 7 1.24 3.30 8.79
C SER A 7 1.74 3.18 10.24
N PRO A 8 2.70 4.03 10.66
CA PRO A 8 3.22 4.02 12.03
C PRO A 8 2.25 4.63 13.05
N SER A 9 1.26 5.41 12.59
CA SER A 9 0.25 6.06 13.43
C SER A 9 -1.14 5.78 12.88
N ALA A 10 -2.16 5.95 13.73
CA ALA A 10 -3.55 5.86 13.29
C ALA A 10 -3.81 6.84 12.15
N LEU A 11 -4.69 6.44 11.22
CA LEU A 11 -5.12 7.26 10.09
C LEU A 11 -6.53 7.77 10.32
N ASP A 12 -6.73 9.05 10.05
CA ASP A 12 -8.04 9.66 9.83
C ASP A 12 -8.34 9.67 8.33
N PHE A 13 -9.60 9.38 7.98
CA PHE A 13 -10.03 9.28 6.59
C PHE A 13 -11.19 10.23 6.31
N ARG A 14 -11.09 10.95 5.19
CA ARG A 14 -12.15 11.82 4.70
C ARG A 14 -12.35 11.64 3.19
N GLN A 15 -13.61 11.67 2.77
CA GLN A 15 -13.99 11.72 1.37
C GLN A 15 -14.78 13.00 1.08
N SER A 16 -14.62 13.54 -0.13
CA SER A 16 -15.40 14.69 -0.62
C SER A 16 -15.62 14.58 -2.12
N ASP A 17 -16.73 15.12 -2.59
CA ASP A 17 -17.06 15.32 -4.02
C ASP A 17 -16.70 16.74 -4.51
N LYS A 18 -16.11 17.58 -3.65
CA LYS A 18 -15.80 18.97 -3.97
C LYS A 18 -14.31 19.19 -4.19
N PHE A 19 -14.01 19.93 -5.25
CA PHE A 19 -12.69 20.49 -5.46
C PHE A 19 -12.41 21.59 -4.42
N PRO A 20 -11.14 21.76 -4.00
CA PRO A 20 -10.75 22.86 -3.12
C PRO A 20 -10.88 24.24 -3.78
N VAL A 21 -10.89 24.28 -5.12
CA VAL A 21 -11.14 25.46 -5.95
C VAL A 21 -12.20 25.08 -6.97
N ALA A 22 -13.20 25.95 -7.18
CA ALA A 22 -14.26 25.69 -8.14
C ALA A 22 -13.69 25.44 -9.55
N PRO A 23 -14.25 24.48 -10.32
CA PRO A 23 -13.84 24.26 -11.70
C PRO A 23 -14.02 25.52 -12.55
N GLU A 24 -13.18 25.69 -13.56
CA GLU A 24 -13.32 26.75 -14.56
C GLU A 24 -14.63 26.62 -15.35
N GLU A 25 -15.15 27.72 -15.89
CA GLU A 25 -16.42 27.75 -16.65
C GLU A 25 -16.48 26.72 -17.80
N ARG A 26 -15.34 26.39 -18.43
CA ARG A 26 -15.28 25.36 -19.49
C ARG A 26 -15.66 23.96 -19.02
N TYR A 27 -15.74 23.74 -17.71
CA TYR A 27 -16.18 22.49 -17.06
C TYR A 27 -17.57 22.61 -16.43
N GLU A 28 -18.32 23.68 -16.73
CA GLU A 28 -19.70 23.83 -16.26
C GLU A 28 -20.58 22.67 -16.76
N GLY A 29 -21.34 22.07 -15.84
CA GLY A 29 -22.16 20.88 -16.12
C GLY A 29 -21.39 19.55 -16.13
N ALA A 30 -20.06 19.56 -15.97
CA ALA A 30 -19.30 18.33 -15.75
C ALA A 30 -19.63 17.71 -14.38
N PRO A 31 -19.59 16.37 -14.24
CA PRO A 31 -19.83 15.72 -12.96
C PRO A 31 -18.70 16.01 -11.96
N ASP A 32 -19.08 16.10 -10.68
CA ASP A 32 -18.14 16.17 -9.57
C ASP A 32 -17.24 14.92 -9.51
N GLN A 33 -16.02 15.07 -8.96
CA GLN A 33 -15.06 13.99 -8.77
C GLN A 33 -14.97 13.60 -7.29
N TRP A 34 -14.76 12.31 -7.03
CA TRP A 34 -14.57 11.81 -5.68
C TRP A 34 -13.09 11.87 -5.27
N HIS A 35 -12.84 12.54 -4.16
CA HIS A 35 -11.51 12.72 -3.57
C HIS A 35 -11.44 12.00 -2.22
N PHE A 36 -10.43 11.13 -2.06
CA PHE A 36 -10.12 10.46 -0.80
C PHE A 36 -8.85 11.06 -0.18
N LYS A 37 -8.88 11.35 1.11
CA LYS A 37 -7.74 11.82 1.90
C LYS A 37 -7.57 10.94 3.13
N GLY A 38 -6.37 10.38 3.27
CA GLY A 38 -5.89 9.79 4.53
C GLY A 38 -4.87 10.73 5.17
N SER A 39 -4.90 10.86 6.49
CA SER A 39 -3.93 11.68 7.24
C SER A 39 -3.56 10.97 8.53
N THR A 40 -2.30 11.05 8.94
CA THR A 40 -1.87 10.54 10.24
C THR A 40 -2.43 11.42 11.35
N VAL A 41 -2.85 10.79 12.44
CA VAL A 41 -3.36 11.50 13.61
C VAL A 41 -2.23 12.18 14.41
N ALA A 42 -1.04 11.59 14.38
CA ALA A 42 0.15 12.14 15.03
C ALA A 42 1.13 12.69 13.99
N ASP A 43 1.83 13.76 14.37
CA ASP A 43 2.98 14.27 13.63
C ASP A 43 4.23 13.43 13.92
N SER A 44 5.13 13.33 12.94
CA SER A 44 6.43 12.67 13.05
C SER A 44 7.37 13.25 12.01
N ASP A 45 8.66 13.34 12.36
CA ASP A 45 9.72 13.75 11.43
C ASP A 45 9.93 12.72 10.31
N GLU A 46 9.56 11.46 10.56
CA GLU A 46 9.64 10.37 9.60
C GLU A 46 8.32 9.60 9.56
N MET A 47 7.75 9.48 8.37
CA MET A 47 6.52 8.72 8.11
C MET A 47 6.75 7.74 6.97
N ARG A 48 6.24 6.51 7.14
CA ARG A 48 6.25 5.47 6.12
C ARG A 48 4.83 4.98 5.89
N PHE A 49 4.47 4.83 4.62
CA PHE A 49 3.18 4.26 4.23
C PHE A 49 3.45 3.13 3.25
N LEU A 50 2.82 1.98 3.50
CA LEU A 50 2.75 0.90 2.53
C LEU A 50 1.28 0.70 2.21
N VAL A 51 0.95 0.85 0.94
CA VAL A 51 -0.42 0.76 0.44
C VAL A 51 -0.49 -0.40 -0.53
N LEU A 52 -1.37 -1.35 -0.26
CA LEU A 52 -1.72 -2.42 -1.18
C LEU A 52 -3.09 -2.12 -1.78
N MET A 53 -3.15 -2.06 -3.11
CA MET A 53 -4.39 -1.87 -3.87
C MET A 53 -4.73 -3.19 -4.57
N VAL A 54 -5.89 -3.74 -4.27
CA VAL A 54 -6.40 -4.97 -4.87
C VAL A 54 -7.55 -4.60 -5.80
N PRO A 55 -7.30 -4.43 -7.11
CA PRO A 55 -8.36 -4.14 -8.06
C PRO A 55 -9.35 -5.30 -8.09
N LEU A 56 -10.66 -4.98 -8.04
CA LEU A 56 -11.69 -5.98 -8.27
C LEU A 56 -11.67 -6.34 -9.75
N HIS A 57 -11.51 -7.63 -10.07
CA HIS A 57 -11.69 -8.13 -11.42
C HIS A 57 -13.14 -8.58 -11.60
N PRO A 58 -13.98 -7.84 -12.34
CA PRO A 58 -15.40 -8.17 -12.49
C PRO A 58 -15.66 -9.51 -13.19
N GLU A 59 -14.67 -10.07 -13.89
CA GLU A 59 -14.79 -11.35 -14.62
C GLU A 59 -14.40 -12.59 -13.80
N LYS A 60 -13.80 -12.41 -12.61
CA LYS A 60 -13.46 -13.50 -11.69
C LYS A 60 -14.26 -13.29 -10.42
N ASP A 61 -15.30 -14.12 -10.24
CA ASP A 61 -16.20 -14.20 -9.09
C ASP A 61 -16.10 -13.02 -8.10
N ALA A 62 -17.12 -12.15 -8.14
CA ALA A 62 -17.27 -11.03 -7.22
C ALA A 62 -17.19 -11.41 -5.73
N ASP A 63 -17.25 -12.70 -5.41
CA ASP A 63 -17.26 -13.26 -4.06
C ASP A 63 -15.88 -13.72 -3.54
N ALA A 64 -14.81 -13.69 -4.34
CA ALA A 64 -13.49 -14.19 -3.91
C ALA A 64 -12.37 -13.15 -4.04
N LEU A 65 -12.44 -12.10 -3.21
CA LEU A 65 -11.27 -11.26 -2.95
C LEU A 65 -10.14 -12.13 -2.37
N PRO A 66 -8.88 -11.95 -2.82
CA PRO A 66 -7.78 -12.72 -2.25
C PRO A 66 -7.60 -12.32 -0.78
N GLU A 67 -7.40 -13.32 0.08
CA GLU A 67 -7.09 -13.07 1.50
C GLU A 67 -5.77 -12.28 1.59
N VAL A 68 -5.83 -11.09 2.19
CA VAL A 68 -4.66 -10.25 2.46
C VAL A 68 -4.25 -10.40 3.92
N LYS A 69 -3.05 -10.93 4.15
CA LYS A 69 -2.45 -11.02 5.50
C LYS A 69 -1.48 -9.89 5.73
N ARG A 70 -1.54 -9.28 6.90
CA ARG A 70 -0.50 -8.34 7.36
C ARG A 70 0.67 -9.15 7.92
N LEU A 71 1.87 -8.77 7.54
CA LEU A 71 3.12 -9.35 8.02
C LEU A 71 3.83 -8.33 8.90
N ASP A 72 4.28 -8.77 10.07
CA ASP A 72 5.07 -7.97 11.01
C ASP A 72 6.23 -8.81 11.54
N TYR A 73 7.45 -8.45 11.14
CA TYR A 73 8.71 -9.03 11.58
C TYR A 73 9.55 -8.00 12.37
N GLY A 74 8.89 -7.06 13.05
CA GLY A 74 9.53 -5.95 13.75
C GLY A 74 9.79 -4.76 12.81
N ASN A 75 11.06 -4.55 12.47
CA ASN A 75 11.47 -3.47 11.55
C ASN A 75 11.19 -3.79 10.07
N VAL A 76 10.55 -4.92 9.78
CA VAL A 76 10.07 -5.25 8.44
C VAL A 76 8.59 -5.53 8.52
N LYS A 77 7.79 -4.81 7.75
CA LYS A 77 6.34 -4.93 7.71
C LYS A 77 5.85 -5.09 6.29
N GLY A 78 4.68 -5.70 6.10
CA GLY A 78 4.24 -5.98 4.75
C GLY A 78 2.85 -6.58 4.63
N PHE A 79 2.56 -7.00 3.42
CA PHE A 79 1.37 -7.73 3.06
C PHE A 79 1.73 -9.04 2.37
N GLN A 80 0.90 -10.05 2.56
CA GLN A 80 0.91 -11.28 1.78
C GLN A 80 -0.44 -11.47 1.10
N VAL A 81 -0.41 -11.81 -0.19
CA VAL A 81 -1.58 -12.10 -1.02
C VAL A 81 -1.34 -13.44 -1.70
N GLY A 82 -1.99 -14.50 -1.22
CA GLY A 82 -1.67 -15.86 -1.64
C GLY A 82 -0.21 -16.22 -1.30
N GLU A 83 0.59 -16.50 -2.33
CA GLU A 83 2.03 -16.81 -2.22
C GLU A 83 2.93 -15.58 -2.36
N GLU A 84 2.36 -14.45 -2.79
CA GLU A 84 3.11 -13.22 -3.05
C GLU A 84 3.23 -12.36 -1.80
N LYS A 85 4.36 -11.65 -1.67
CA LYS A 85 4.65 -10.79 -0.52
C LYS A 85 5.18 -9.45 -0.97
N VAL A 86 4.75 -8.41 -0.27
CA VAL A 86 5.36 -7.08 -0.34
C VAL A 86 5.84 -6.74 1.06
N LEU A 87 7.16 -6.60 1.21
CA LEU A 87 7.82 -6.32 2.49
C LEU A 87 8.54 -4.98 2.39
N ALA A 88 8.41 -4.14 3.40
CA ALA A 88 9.03 -2.82 3.47
C ALA A 88 9.82 -2.65 4.77
N TRP A 89 10.94 -1.93 4.67
CA TRP A 89 11.72 -1.53 5.83
C TRP A 89 10.96 -0.49 6.64
N TRP A 90 10.90 -0.72 7.94
CA TRP A 90 10.12 0.06 8.91
C TRP A 90 10.95 0.56 10.10
N GLY A 91 12.23 0.22 10.17
CA GLY A 91 13.18 0.82 11.13
C GLY A 91 13.68 2.18 10.66
N THR A 92 14.66 2.74 11.34
CA THR A 92 15.26 4.05 11.00
C THR A 92 15.98 4.02 9.65
N GLY A 93 15.90 5.12 8.88
CA GLY A 93 16.61 5.27 7.60
C GLY A 93 15.92 4.60 6.41
N GLU A 94 16.41 4.83 5.19
CA GLU A 94 15.68 4.42 3.97
C GLU A 94 15.78 2.93 3.65
N ILE A 95 16.87 2.28 4.07
CA ILE A 95 17.21 0.90 3.75
C ILE A 95 17.60 0.19 5.04
N GLY A 96 17.18 -1.07 5.20
CA GLY A 96 17.61 -1.89 6.33
C GLY A 96 17.57 -3.39 6.03
N ASP A 97 17.80 -4.17 7.08
CA ASP A 97 17.99 -5.62 7.03
C ASP A 97 16.65 -6.36 7.01
N PHE A 98 16.52 -7.31 6.07
CA PHE A 98 15.35 -8.18 5.91
C PHE A 98 15.60 -9.62 6.38
N SER A 99 16.68 -9.87 7.11
CA SER A 99 17.05 -11.20 7.60
C SER A 99 15.94 -11.86 8.42
N ALA A 100 15.25 -11.08 9.26
CA ALA A 100 14.08 -11.53 10.04
C ALA A 100 12.90 -12.00 9.16
N ALA A 101 12.81 -11.52 7.93
CA ALA A 101 11.82 -11.93 6.94
C ALA A 101 12.37 -12.96 5.93
N GLY A 102 13.57 -13.51 6.16
CA GLY A 102 14.19 -14.54 5.32
C GLY A 102 14.92 -14.00 4.09
N SER A 103 15.38 -12.74 4.09
CA SER A 103 16.17 -12.16 3.01
C SER A 103 17.45 -11.51 3.53
N GLU A 104 18.61 -11.95 3.05
CA GLU A 104 19.94 -11.43 3.43
C GLU A 104 20.31 -10.11 2.73
N LYS A 105 19.33 -9.41 2.15
CA LYS A 105 19.54 -8.20 1.36
C LYS A 105 19.07 -6.97 2.13
N ASN A 106 19.94 -5.97 2.21
CA ASN A 106 19.55 -4.64 2.63
C ASN A 106 18.73 -3.96 1.52
N ALA A 107 17.51 -3.56 1.85
CA ALA A 107 16.58 -2.96 0.90
C ALA A 107 15.68 -1.92 1.58
N LYS A 108 15.01 -1.10 0.78
CA LYS A 108 13.84 -0.32 1.20
C LYS A 108 12.57 -1.15 1.14
N MET A 109 12.44 -1.95 0.08
CA MET A 109 11.29 -2.82 -0.15
C MET A 109 11.70 -4.06 -0.96
N ILE A 110 11.08 -5.20 -0.65
CA ILE A 110 11.20 -6.45 -1.40
C ILE A 110 9.81 -6.89 -1.81
N ILE A 111 9.65 -7.18 -3.11
CA ILE A 111 8.42 -7.74 -3.68
C ILE A 111 8.74 -9.16 -4.13
N GLU A 112 8.10 -10.14 -3.52
CA GLU A 112 8.13 -11.55 -3.92
C GLU A 112 6.85 -11.86 -4.69
N TYR A 113 6.96 -12.30 -5.94
CA TYR A 113 5.82 -12.54 -6.82
C TYR A 113 6.00 -13.82 -7.63
N SER A 114 4.89 -14.44 -8.03
CA SER A 114 4.93 -15.68 -8.82
C SER A 114 4.96 -15.34 -10.31
N GLU A 115 5.99 -15.81 -11.02
CA GLU A 115 6.09 -15.69 -12.46
C GLU A 115 6.35 -17.07 -13.06
N LYS A 116 5.37 -17.58 -13.81
CA LYS A 116 5.42 -18.92 -14.46
C LYS A 116 5.69 -20.06 -13.47
N GLY A 117 5.16 -19.95 -12.25
CA GLY A 117 5.31 -20.97 -11.20
C GLY A 117 6.63 -20.88 -10.42
N GLU A 118 7.48 -19.89 -10.70
CA GLU A 118 8.68 -19.60 -9.92
C GLU A 118 8.49 -18.33 -9.10
N ILE A 119 8.93 -18.35 -7.84
CA ILE A 119 8.96 -17.14 -7.02
C ILE A 119 10.15 -16.27 -7.44
N ARG A 120 9.85 -15.07 -7.91
CA ARG A 120 10.80 -14.01 -8.23
C ARG A 120 10.86 -12.99 -7.09
N LYS A 121 12.00 -12.33 -6.94
CA LYS A 121 12.17 -11.21 -6.00
C LYS A 121 12.60 -9.96 -6.74
N ARG A 122 11.89 -8.86 -6.51
CA ARG A 122 12.30 -7.51 -6.91
C ARG A 122 12.76 -6.75 -5.67
N ILE A 123 13.98 -6.27 -5.70
CA ILE A 123 14.58 -5.47 -4.63
C ILE A 123 14.51 -4.00 -5.02
N VAL A 124 14.02 -3.17 -4.10
CA VAL A 124 14.00 -1.72 -4.22
C VAL A 124 14.95 -1.16 -3.16
N HIS A 125 15.91 -0.35 -3.60
CA HIS A 125 16.84 0.39 -2.74
C HIS A 125 16.30 1.80 -2.53
#